data_AF-B2VTM9-F1
#
_entry.id   AF-B2VTM9-F1
#
_cell.length_a   1.000
_cell.length_b   1.000
_cell.length_c   1.000
_cell.angle_alpha   90.00
_cell.angle_beta   90.00
_cell.angle_gamma   90.00
#
_symmetry.space_group_name_H-M   'P 1'
#
loop_
_entity.id
_entity.type
_entity.pdbx_description
1 polymer ?
#
loop_
_entity_poly.entity_id
_entity_poly.type
_entity_poly.pdbx_seq_one_letter_code
_entity_poly.pdbx_strand_id
1 'polypeptide(L)'
;MATNQGQPAGIGLQEMPMEIKKMIALEIEDDEDLVSFRAAGAATKNIIDGDYGTFWRTKLRNKYDYREVSMSLENIAKLYQERSQLFRLGIHIDFFYGGTELEVAAVSKLQDLIMESFQGETEVDECGVHHSKNQARLRDFLLKSRFINDNRRAPLPTGRGPVSVDEKLAATKIVSFQLIFGIKGLTQRVFAFPEIQFVVYKHHTSREIFDSDHKKADLQWFLHCMNFWRHQMKNRYMDTLYDVIEALDEEEKPSAWRGPITQGVQPLCNNWRGTYSYLTYQDYHAVRRGDLSGENYDQGVDMARLQALELNFAKKSILPSGQKLDWPIEFENHLQSIENDTRAKRGLKTSGPYEPQKNCSSIHFAGSGEESNGKYKILGWLNPLPPQGGLPGWQRITMMQHTSSDYKNCDKDKGLWAYEGVVVPGGRMILGRAWLVNDENGKNMDKSGPFMLWAVDKPVFDDEE
;
A
#
# COMPACT_ATOMS: atom_id res chain seq x y z
N MET A 1 31.85 45.42 -53.12
CA MET A 1 32.28 44.04 -52.86
C MET A 1 32.40 43.89 -51.36
N ALA A 2 31.35 43.41 -50.69
CA ALA A 2 31.39 43.12 -49.26
C ALA A 2 31.71 41.63 -49.12
N THR A 3 32.86 41.34 -48.53
CA THR A 3 33.32 39.98 -48.24
C THR A 3 32.40 39.35 -47.20
N ASN A 4 31.70 38.30 -47.63
CA ASN A 4 30.86 37.45 -46.80
C ASN A 4 31.78 36.74 -45.79
N GLN A 5 31.83 37.22 -44.55
CA GLN A 5 32.51 36.53 -43.47
C GLN A 5 31.77 35.22 -43.22
N GLY A 6 32.47 34.11 -43.47
CA GLY A 6 31.93 32.77 -43.35
C GLY A 6 31.34 32.54 -41.97
N GLN A 7 30.03 32.29 -41.92
CA GLN A 7 29.45 31.56 -40.81
C GLN A 7 30.23 30.24 -40.68
N PRO A 8 30.63 29.83 -39.47
CA PRO A 8 31.21 28.50 -39.28
C PRO A 8 30.19 27.49 -39.85
N ALA A 9 30.64 26.67 -40.80
CA ALA A 9 29.81 25.61 -41.37
C ALA A 9 29.40 24.69 -40.22
N GLY A 10 28.17 24.86 -39.73
CA GLY A 10 27.62 24.04 -38.66
C GLY A 10 27.59 22.59 -39.15
N ILE A 11 28.24 21.69 -38.43
CA ILE A 11 28.19 20.25 -38.69
C ILE A 11 26.72 19.86 -38.57
N GLY A 12 26.10 19.48 -39.69
CA GLY A 12 24.71 19.06 -39.70
C GLY A 12 24.54 17.77 -38.91
N LEU A 13 23.35 17.51 -38.36
CA LEU A 13 23.06 16.27 -37.62
C LEU A 13 23.49 15.02 -38.42
N GLN A 14 23.42 15.05 -39.76
CA GLN A 14 23.81 13.95 -40.64
C GLN A 14 25.31 13.62 -40.61
N GLU A 15 26.17 14.60 -40.32
CA GLU A 15 27.63 14.47 -40.34
C GLU A 15 28.21 13.98 -39.01
N MET A 16 27.39 13.95 -37.94
CA MET A 16 27.81 13.46 -36.63
C MET A 16 27.98 11.93 -36.59
N PRO A 17 28.86 11.39 -35.71
CA PRO A 17 28.92 9.95 -35.44
C PRO A 17 27.59 9.39 -34.94
N MET A 18 27.32 8.11 -35.21
CA MET A 18 26.04 7.46 -34.86
C MET A 18 25.83 7.43 -33.34
N GLU A 19 26.90 7.28 -32.58
CA GLU A 19 26.90 7.26 -31.12
C GLU A 19 26.42 8.60 -30.56
N ILE A 20 26.92 9.72 -31.10
CA ILE A 20 26.50 11.08 -30.69
C ILE A 20 25.04 11.33 -31.05
N LYS A 21 24.64 10.96 -32.28
CA LYS A 21 23.26 11.04 -32.74
C LYS A 21 22.29 10.31 -31.81
N LYS A 22 22.66 9.11 -31.36
CA LYS A 22 21.85 8.32 -30.41
C LYS A 22 21.80 8.95 -29.03
N MET A 23 22.92 9.47 -28.52
CA MET A 23 22.90 10.19 -27.24
C MET A 23 21.93 11.37 -27.30
N ILE A 24 21.97 12.17 -28.37
CA ILE A 24 21.01 13.26 -28.57
C ILE A 24 19.55 12.74 -28.59
N ALA A 25 19.28 11.64 -29.30
CA ALA A 25 17.94 11.07 -29.35
C ALA A 25 17.48 10.48 -27.99
N LEU A 26 18.40 10.00 -27.16
CA LEU A 26 18.10 9.48 -25.82
C LEU A 26 17.68 10.59 -24.85
N GLU A 27 18.16 11.82 -25.04
CA GLU A 27 17.78 13.01 -24.26
C GLU A 27 16.35 13.51 -24.56
N ILE A 28 15.68 13.01 -25.60
CA ILE A 28 14.29 13.41 -25.91
C ILE A 28 13.35 12.76 -24.88
N GLU A 29 12.95 13.49 -23.84
CA GLU A 29 12.15 12.93 -22.73
C GLU A 29 10.71 12.56 -23.13
N ASP A 30 10.08 13.40 -23.96
CA ASP A 30 8.69 13.21 -24.37
C ASP A 30 8.54 12.20 -25.52
N ASP A 31 7.54 11.34 -25.39
CA ASP A 31 7.31 10.26 -26.33
C ASP A 31 6.73 10.79 -27.66
N GLU A 32 6.01 11.92 -27.65
CA GLU A 32 5.48 12.55 -28.88
C GLU A 32 6.59 13.22 -29.70
N ASP A 33 7.51 13.91 -29.02
CA ASP A 33 8.71 14.47 -29.64
C ASP A 33 9.61 13.37 -30.21
N LEU A 34 9.75 12.24 -29.52
CA LEU A 34 10.53 11.10 -30.02
C LEU A 34 9.91 10.50 -31.29
N VAL A 35 8.58 10.40 -31.36
CA VAL A 35 7.86 9.96 -32.56
C VAL A 35 8.05 10.97 -33.70
N SER A 36 7.96 12.27 -33.40
CA SER A 36 8.16 13.35 -34.38
C SER A 36 9.60 13.35 -34.92
N PHE A 37 10.59 13.18 -34.05
CA PHE A 37 11.99 13.02 -34.43
C PHE A 37 12.20 11.81 -35.33
N ARG A 38 11.61 10.65 -34.98
CA ARG A 38 11.64 9.44 -35.81
C ARG A 38 11.02 9.65 -37.19
N ALA A 39 9.97 10.46 -37.28
CA ALA A 39 9.24 10.74 -38.52
C ALA A 39 9.92 11.79 -39.42
N ALA A 40 10.87 12.58 -38.90
CA ALA A 40 11.50 13.68 -39.62
C ALA A 40 12.28 13.26 -40.88
N GLY A 41 12.80 12.02 -40.94
CA GLY A 41 13.43 11.49 -42.14
C GLY A 41 14.10 10.13 -41.96
N ALA A 42 14.64 9.59 -43.05
CA ALA A 42 15.29 8.27 -43.04
C ALA A 42 16.51 8.24 -42.10
N ALA A 43 17.27 9.34 -42.00
CA ALA A 43 18.42 9.44 -41.12
C ALA A 43 18.02 9.34 -39.64
N THR A 44 16.99 10.06 -39.21
CA THR A 44 16.52 10.04 -37.81
C THR A 44 15.81 8.74 -37.45
N LYS A 45 15.08 8.15 -38.40
CA LYS A 45 14.55 6.79 -38.25
C LYS A 45 15.67 5.77 -38.03
N ASN A 46 16.75 5.82 -38.82
CA ASN A 46 17.88 4.91 -38.67
C ASN A 46 18.64 5.09 -37.35
N ILE A 47 18.63 6.28 -36.74
CA ILE A 47 19.22 6.49 -35.39
C ILE A 47 18.49 5.65 -34.33
N ILE A 48 17.16 5.57 -34.42
CA ILE A 48 16.31 4.87 -33.46
C ILE A 48 16.18 3.36 -33.78
N ASP A 49 15.91 3.03 -35.04
CA ASP A 49 15.56 1.67 -35.45
C ASP A 49 16.78 0.88 -35.98
N GLY A 50 17.86 1.56 -36.38
CA GLY A 50 18.96 0.96 -37.14
C GLY A 50 19.96 0.17 -36.30
N ASP A 51 19.81 0.12 -34.98
CA ASP A 51 20.78 -0.46 -34.07
C ASP A 51 20.38 -1.79 -33.44
N TYR A 52 19.48 -2.49 -34.12
CA TYR A 52 18.95 -3.77 -33.68
C TYR A 52 18.32 -3.70 -32.28
N GLY A 53 17.89 -2.53 -31.79
CA GLY A 53 17.14 -2.36 -30.55
C GLY A 53 17.97 -1.98 -29.33
N THR A 54 19.26 -1.65 -29.48
CA THR A 54 20.06 -1.11 -28.35
C THR A 54 19.52 0.22 -27.86
N PHE A 55 19.01 1.07 -28.75
CA PHE A 55 18.37 2.34 -28.41
C PHE A 55 17.20 2.12 -27.44
N TRP A 56 16.28 1.21 -27.79
CA TRP A 56 15.10 0.92 -26.98
C TRP A 56 15.45 0.31 -25.63
N ARG A 57 16.50 -0.52 -25.55
CA ARG A 57 17.01 -1.04 -24.27
C ARG A 57 17.48 0.09 -23.36
N THR A 58 18.33 0.97 -23.86
CA THR A 58 18.82 2.11 -23.08
C THR A 58 17.68 3.04 -22.69
N LYS A 59 16.74 3.32 -23.61
CA LYS A 59 15.57 4.17 -23.33
C LYS A 59 14.67 3.55 -22.25
N LEU A 60 14.43 2.25 -22.31
CA LEU A 60 13.64 1.52 -21.30
C LEU A 60 14.34 1.58 -19.93
N ARG A 61 15.65 1.31 -19.87
CA ARG A 61 16.46 1.36 -18.64
C ARG A 61 16.50 2.76 -18.01
N ASN A 62 16.52 3.79 -18.84
CA ASN A 62 16.51 5.17 -18.35
C ASN A 62 15.15 5.54 -17.73
N LYS A 63 14.04 5.03 -18.28
CA LYS A 63 12.68 5.45 -17.89
C LYS A 63 11.97 4.53 -16.88
N TYR A 64 12.37 3.25 -16.80
CA TYR A 64 11.69 2.25 -16.00
C TYR A 64 12.67 1.32 -15.29
N ASP A 65 12.24 0.81 -14.14
CA ASP A 65 12.82 -0.40 -13.59
C ASP A 65 12.23 -1.58 -14.37
N TYR A 66 13.07 -2.54 -14.75
CA TYR A 66 12.59 -3.76 -15.38
C TYR A 66 13.59 -4.88 -15.16
N ARG A 67 13.07 -6.10 -15.02
CA ARG A 67 13.91 -7.28 -14.91
C ARG A 67 14.60 -7.52 -16.24
N GLU A 68 15.93 -7.49 -16.25
CA GLU A 68 16.74 -7.83 -17.41
C GLU A 68 16.75 -9.36 -17.61
N VAL A 69 15.58 -9.91 -17.95
CA VAL A 69 15.46 -11.27 -18.50
C VAL A 69 15.94 -11.21 -19.96
N SER A 70 16.39 -12.33 -20.50
CA SER A 70 16.83 -12.53 -21.90
C SER A 70 15.71 -12.29 -22.93
N MET A 71 15.06 -11.13 -22.88
CA MET A 71 14.05 -10.68 -23.84
C MET A 71 14.74 -10.41 -25.18
N SER A 72 14.09 -10.81 -26.27
CA SER A 72 14.50 -10.37 -27.59
C SER A 72 14.44 -8.84 -27.68
N LEU A 73 15.29 -8.26 -28.52
CA LEU A 73 15.35 -6.81 -28.72
C LEU A 73 14.03 -6.23 -29.23
N GLU A 74 13.29 -6.99 -30.05
CA GLU A 74 11.94 -6.63 -30.52
C GLU A 74 10.94 -6.52 -29.36
N ASN A 75 11.01 -7.44 -28.39
CA ASN A 75 10.14 -7.43 -27.23
C ASN A 75 10.44 -6.23 -26.30
N ILE A 76 11.69 -5.74 -26.25
CA ILE A 76 12.07 -4.54 -25.47
C ILE A 76 11.40 -3.29 -26.03
N ALA A 77 11.48 -3.08 -27.35
CA ALA A 77 10.83 -1.96 -28.00
C ALA A 77 9.30 -1.99 -27.81
N LYS A 78 8.70 -3.18 -27.96
CA LYS A 78 7.28 -3.39 -27.74
C LYS A 78 6.87 -3.09 -26.29
N LEU A 79 7.63 -3.58 -25.31
CA LEU A 79 7.38 -3.32 -23.88
C LEU A 79 7.41 -1.81 -23.58
N TYR A 80 8.40 -1.09 -24.10
CA TYR A 80 8.50 0.36 -23.94
C TYR A 80 7.26 1.07 -24.51
N GLN A 81 6.87 0.72 -25.74
CA GLN A 81 5.71 1.30 -26.43
C GLN A 81 4.41 1.01 -25.67
N GLU A 82 4.25 -0.22 -25.18
CA GLU A 82 3.08 -0.64 -24.42
C GLU A 82 2.94 0.12 -23.09
N ARG A 83 4.05 0.37 -22.39
CA ARG A 83 4.09 1.20 -21.18
C ARG A 83 3.77 2.66 -21.50
N SER A 84 4.41 3.22 -22.52
CA SER A 84 4.16 4.60 -22.96
C SER A 84 2.69 4.80 -23.35
N GLN A 85 2.09 3.82 -24.02
CA GLN A 85 0.66 3.82 -24.34
C GLN A 85 -0.22 3.79 -23.08
N LEU A 86 0.13 3.02 -22.05
CA LEU A 86 -0.57 3.03 -20.76
C LEU A 86 -0.59 4.44 -20.16
N PHE A 87 0.56 5.12 -20.08
CA PHE A 87 0.61 6.45 -19.46
C PHE A 87 -0.14 7.51 -20.28
N ARG A 88 -0.21 7.36 -21.61
CA ARG A 88 -0.95 8.29 -22.47
C ARG A 88 -2.45 8.04 -22.49
N LEU A 89 -2.90 6.78 -22.63
CA LEU A 89 -4.32 6.44 -22.78
C LEU A 89 -4.99 6.09 -21.44
N GLY A 90 -4.24 5.53 -20.50
CA GLY A 90 -4.75 5.06 -19.22
C GLY A 90 -5.25 6.20 -18.32
N ILE A 91 -4.76 7.43 -18.50
CA ILE A 91 -5.26 8.60 -17.75
C ILE A 91 -6.73 8.92 -18.03
N HIS A 92 -7.26 8.43 -19.15
CA HIS A 92 -8.66 8.62 -19.55
C HIS A 92 -9.58 7.45 -19.18
N ILE A 93 -9.03 6.38 -18.59
CA ILE A 93 -9.81 5.24 -18.11
C ILE A 93 -10.36 5.56 -16.71
N ASP A 94 -11.62 5.22 -16.44
CA ASP A 94 -12.28 5.51 -15.15
C ASP A 94 -12.00 4.44 -14.07
N PHE A 95 -11.63 3.20 -14.40
CA PHE A 95 -11.31 2.14 -13.43
C PHE A 95 -12.40 1.87 -12.37
N PHE A 96 -13.65 1.70 -12.80
CA PHE A 96 -14.77 1.46 -11.89
C PHE A 96 -14.79 0.03 -11.36
N TYR A 97 -14.75 -0.95 -12.27
CA TYR A 97 -14.94 -2.35 -11.92
C TYR A 97 -13.79 -3.25 -12.35
N GLY A 98 -12.93 -2.80 -13.27
CA GLY A 98 -11.81 -3.63 -13.73
C GLY A 98 -12.23 -4.74 -14.71
N GLY A 99 -13.42 -4.63 -15.31
CA GLY A 99 -14.00 -5.68 -16.17
C GLY A 99 -13.87 -5.42 -17.67
N THR A 100 -13.59 -4.18 -18.09
CA THR A 100 -13.39 -3.87 -19.52
C THR A 100 -12.01 -4.31 -19.99
N GLU A 101 -11.86 -4.64 -21.28
CA GLU A 101 -10.56 -5.03 -21.85
C GLU A 101 -9.48 -3.97 -21.62
N LEU A 102 -9.85 -2.69 -21.70
CA LEU A 102 -8.95 -1.56 -21.44
C LEU A 102 -8.53 -1.49 -19.97
N GLU A 103 -9.46 -1.63 -19.03
CA GLU A 103 -9.12 -1.67 -17.60
C GLU A 103 -8.23 -2.87 -17.28
N VAL A 104 -8.57 -4.07 -17.77
CA VAL A 104 -7.80 -5.31 -17.54
C VAL A 104 -6.38 -5.16 -18.06
N ALA A 105 -6.21 -4.67 -19.30
CA ALA A 105 -4.90 -4.45 -19.89
C ALA A 105 -4.10 -3.38 -19.14
N ALA A 106 -4.76 -2.30 -18.70
CA ALA A 106 -4.10 -1.24 -17.95
C ALA A 106 -3.67 -1.69 -16.55
N VAL A 107 -4.55 -2.38 -15.82
CA VAL A 107 -4.25 -2.95 -14.50
C VAL A 107 -3.10 -3.93 -14.57
N SER A 108 -3.07 -4.83 -15.56
CA SER A 108 -1.95 -5.76 -15.73
C SER A 108 -0.61 -5.04 -15.84
N LYS A 109 -0.54 -3.98 -16.68
CA LYS A 109 0.69 -3.21 -16.85
C LYS A 109 1.07 -2.41 -15.59
N LEU A 110 0.09 -1.91 -14.83
CA LEU A 110 0.35 -1.27 -13.53
C LEU A 110 0.90 -2.28 -12.51
N GLN A 111 0.38 -3.50 -12.48
CA GLN A 111 0.91 -4.57 -11.63
C GLN A 111 2.34 -4.95 -12.02
N ASP A 112 2.66 -5.03 -13.31
CA ASP A 112 4.02 -5.28 -13.78
C ASP A 112 4.99 -4.20 -13.27
N LEU A 113 4.62 -2.93 -13.36
CA LEU A 113 5.43 -1.81 -12.84
C LEU A 113 5.65 -1.91 -11.32
N ILE A 114 4.61 -2.28 -10.56
CA ILE A 114 4.69 -2.50 -9.11
C ILE A 114 5.67 -3.64 -8.79
N MET A 115 5.52 -4.78 -9.45
CA MET A 115 6.35 -5.97 -9.20
C MET A 115 7.81 -5.76 -9.62
N GLU A 116 8.04 -5.04 -10.72
CA GLU A 116 9.37 -4.75 -11.25
C GLU A 116 10.06 -3.57 -10.57
N SER A 117 9.37 -2.86 -9.66
CA SER A 117 9.99 -1.78 -8.89
C SER A 117 11.25 -2.32 -8.19
N PHE A 118 12.35 -1.57 -8.28
CA PHE A 118 13.68 -1.95 -7.77
C PHE A 118 14.35 -3.15 -8.47
N GLN A 119 13.84 -3.64 -9.60
CA GLN A 119 14.45 -4.74 -10.37
C GLN A 119 15.42 -4.26 -11.46
N GLY A 120 16.20 -3.20 -11.22
CA GLY A 120 17.16 -2.63 -12.18
C GLY A 120 18.26 -1.83 -11.49
N GLU A 121 18.99 -1.01 -12.26
CA GLU A 121 19.92 -0.02 -11.70
C GLU A 121 19.12 1.01 -10.88
N THR A 122 19.25 0.95 -9.56
CA THR A 122 18.57 1.86 -8.64
C THR A 122 19.48 3.01 -8.27
N GLU A 123 18.94 4.22 -8.35
CA GLU A 123 19.61 5.41 -7.84
C GLU A 123 19.45 5.45 -6.33
N VAL A 124 20.52 5.81 -5.64
CA VAL A 124 20.56 5.97 -4.19
C VAL A 124 20.73 7.45 -3.92
N ASP A 125 19.86 8.03 -3.09
CA ASP A 125 20.00 9.43 -2.70
C ASP A 125 21.11 9.63 -1.65
N GLU A 126 21.37 10.90 -1.31
CA GLU A 126 22.38 11.29 -0.32
C GLU A 126 22.16 10.65 1.07
N CYS A 127 20.92 10.21 1.36
CA CYS A 127 20.52 9.56 2.59
C CYS A 127 20.57 8.02 2.52
N GLY A 128 21.01 7.44 1.40
CA GLY A 128 21.08 5.99 1.22
C GLY A 128 19.74 5.34 0.83
N VAL A 129 18.71 6.11 0.50
CA VAL A 129 17.40 5.59 0.12
C VAL A 129 17.38 5.28 -1.37
N HIS A 130 16.98 4.06 -1.71
CA HIS A 130 16.81 3.64 -3.09
C HIS A 130 15.55 4.26 -3.69
N HIS A 131 15.68 4.81 -4.91
CA HIS A 131 14.57 5.33 -5.69
C HIS A 131 14.20 4.39 -6.83
N SER A 132 12.92 4.05 -6.91
CA SER A 132 12.36 3.27 -8.00
C SER A 132 11.84 4.18 -9.11
N LYS A 133 12.32 3.98 -10.33
CA LYS A 133 11.82 4.72 -11.50
C LYS A 133 10.35 4.38 -11.76
N ASN A 134 9.96 3.12 -11.54
CA ASN A 134 8.57 2.69 -11.67
C ASN A 134 7.66 3.38 -10.67
N GLN A 135 8.07 3.58 -9.41
CA GLN A 135 7.28 4.36 -8.46
C GLN A 135 7.11 5.82 -8.89
N ALA A 136 8.15 6.46 -9.42
CA ALA A 136 8.05 7.83 -9.95
C ALA A 136 7.03 7.91 -11.10
N ARG A 137 7.06 6.94 -12.03
CA ARG A 137 6.09 6.84 -13.12
C ARG A 137 4.67 6.57 -12.62
N LEU A 138 4.50 5.70 -11.62
CA LEU A 138 3.21 5.44 -11.00
C LEU A 138 2.66 6.69 -10.30
N ARG A 139 3.49 7.46 -9.58
CA ARG A 139 3.07 8.74 -8.99
C ARG A 139 2.56 9.73 -10.04
N ASP A 140 3.30 9.89 -11.14
CA ASP A 140 2.87 10.74 -12.27
C ASP A 140 1.52 10.27 -12.85
N PHE A 141 1.33 8.96 -13.00
CA PHE A 141 0.07 8.39 -13.45
C PHE A 141 -1.08 8.65 -12.47
N LEU A 142 -0.86 8.47 -11.18
CA LEU A 142 -1.88 8.73 -10.15
C LEU A 142 -2.29 10.20 -10.08
N LEU A 143 -1.36 11.11 -10.33
CA LEU A 143 -1.62 12.55 -10.37
C LEU A 143 -2.51 12.94 -11.56
N LYS A 144 -2.31 12.31 -12.73
CA LYS A 144 -2.98 12.65 -13.99
C LYS A 144 -4.24 11.83 -14.28
N SER A 145 -4.37 10.65 -13.69
CA SER A 145 -5.46 9.70 -13.97
C SER A 145 -6.60 9.76 -12.95
N ARG A 146 -7.68 9.03 -13.25
CA ARG A 146 -8.78 8.78 -12.31
C ARG A 146 -8.62 7.48 -11.52
N PHE A 147 -7.47 6.81 -11.61
CA PHE A 147 -7.27 5.46 -11.08
C PHE A 147 -7.66 5.31 -9.59
N ILE A 148 -7.27 6.28 -8.75
CA ILE A 148 -7.73 6.37 -7.35
C ILE A 148 -8.78 7.47 -7.19
N ASN A 149 -8.74 8.56 -7.98
CA ASN A 149 -9.55 9.76 -7.80
C ASN A 149 -10.96 9.67 -8.42
N ASP A 150 -11.73 8.68 -7.99
CA ASP A 150 -13.13 8.51 -8.39
C ASP A 150 -14.01 9.62 -7.80
N ASN A 151 -14.34 10.62 -8.64
CA ASN A 151 -15.17 11.76 -8.25
C ASN A 151 -16.66 11.54 -8.49
N ARG A 152 -17.07 10.34 -8.91
CA ARG A 152 -18.44 9.99 -9.27
C ARG A 152 -18.74 8.53 -8.98
N ARG A 153 -20.03 8.22 -8.85
CA ARG A 153 -20.52 6.84 -8.69
C ARG A 153 -20.19 6.02 -9.94
N ALA A 154 -19.78 4.77 -9.73
CA ALA A 154 -19.68 3.80 -10.81
C ALA A 154 -21.06 3.61 -11.48
N PRO A 155 -21.11 3.51 -12.81
CA PRO A 155 -22.35 3.26 -13.53
C PRO A 155 -22.90 1.89 -13.14
N LEU A 156 -24.23 1.72 -13.11
CA LEU A 156 -24.82 0.42 -12.80
C LEU A 156 -24.25 -0.66 -13.73
N PRO A 157 -23.89 -1.85 -13.21
CA PRO A 157 -23.39 -2.94 -14.03
C PRO A 157 -24.40 -3.26 -15.15
N THR A 158 -23.96 -3.19 -16.40
CA THR A 158 -24.81 -3.57 -17.52
C THR A 158 -24.94 -5.10 -17.56
N GLY A 159 -26.10 -5.65 -17.22
CA GLY A 159 -26.49 -7.05 -17.45
C GLY A 159 -25.51 -8.13 -16.97
N ARG A 160 -24.47 -8.42 -17.76
CA ARG A 160 -23.40 -9.39 -17.48
C ARG A 160 -22.13 -8.81 -16.84
N GLY A 161 -22.10 -7.50 -16.57
CA GLY A 161 -20.95 -6.84 -15.96
C GLY A 161 -20.71 -7.25 -14.50
N PRO A 162 -19.47 -7.16 -14.00
CA PRO A 162 -19.15 -7.45 -12.61
C PRO A 162 -19.90 -6.49 -11.66
N VAL A 163 -20.43 -7.04 -10.57
CA VAL A 163 -21.18 -6.28 -9.54
C VAL A 163 -20.24 -5.68 -8.48
N SER A 164 -19.01 -6.21 -8.39
CA SER A 164 -17.95 -5.77 -7.49
C SER A 164 -16.70 -5.39 -8.26
N VAL A 165 -15.78 -4.67 -7.62
CA VAL A 165 -14.47 -4.34 -8.21
C VAL A 165 -13.67 -5.63 -8.37
N ASP A 166 -13.06 -5.84 -9.54
CA ASP A 166 -12.16 -6.96 -9.79
C ASP A 166 -11.01 -7.01 -8.76
N GLU A 167 -10.59 -8.22 -8.37
CA GLU A 167 -9.57 -8.41 -7.34
C GLU A 167 -8.21 -7.83 -7.75
N LYS A 168 -7.82 -7.90 -9.02
CA LYS A 168 -6.56 -7.30 -9.50
C LYS A 168 -6.63 -5.79 -9.42
N LEU A 169 -7.73 -5.19 -9.86
CA LEU A 169 -7.93 -3.75 -9.74
C LEU A 169 -7.91 -3.32 -8.27
N ALA A 170 -8.62 -4.04 -7.40
CA ALA A 170 -8.67 -3.75 -5.97
C ALA A 170 -7.28 -3.80 -5.31
N ALA A 171 -6.54 -4.89 -5.50
CA ALA A 171 -5.19 -5.05 -4.99
C ALA A 171 -4.26 -3.94 -5.51
N THR A 172 -4.36 -3.60 -6.80
CA THR A 172 -3.52 -2.58 -7.43
C THR A 172 -3.82 -1.19 -6.88
N LYS A 173 -5.09 -0.84 -6.64
CA LYS A 173 -5.48 0.42 -5.98
C LYS A 173 -4.94 0.47 -4.55
N ILE A 174 -5.10 -0.59 -3.76
CA ILE A 174 -4.62 -0.66 -2.37
C ILE A 174 -3.10 -0.52 -2.28
N VAL A 175 -2.33 -1.20 -3.15
CA VAL A 175 -0.86 -1.05 -3.15
C VAL A 175 -0.45 0.35 -3.59
N SER A 176 -1.13 0.90 -4.60
CA SER A 176 -0.87 2.24 -5.15
C SER A 176 -1.25 3.36 -4.18
N PHE A 177 -2.14 3.11 -3.22
CA PHE A 177 -2.49 4.05 -2.16
C PHE A 177 -1.28 4.53 -1.37
N GLN A 178 -0.27 3.68 -1.16
CA GLN A 178 0.95 4.06 -0.46
C GLN A 178 1.71 5.20 -1.16
N LEU A 179 1.54 5.37 -2.48
CA LEU A 179 2.24 6.38 -3.26
C LEU A 179 1.62 7.78 -3.14
N ILE A 180 0.34 7.90 -2.76
CA ILE A 180 -0.39 9.19 -2.85
C ILE A 180 0.15 10.24 -1.88
N PHE A 181 0.75 9.81 -0.78
CA PHE A 181 1.26 10.68 0.28
C PHE A 181 2.53 11.42 -0.14
N GLY A 182 3.30 10.87 -1.08
CA GLY A 182 4.46 11.54 -1.68
C GLY A 182 4.12 12.43 -2.89
N ILE A 183 2.84 12.62 -3.23
CA ILE A 183 2.42 13.43 -4.37
C ILE A 183 1.96 14.81 -3.86
N LYS A 184 2.81 15.81 -4.05
CA LYS A 184 2.51 17.21 -3.69
C LYS A 184 1.33 17.75 -4.52
N GLY A 185 0.42 18.47 -3.87
CA GLY A 185 -0.74 19.07 -4.52
C GLY A 185 -1.86 18.11 -4.91
N LEU A 186 -1.73 16.81 -4.61
CA LEU A 186 -2.78 15.83 -4.87
C LEU A 186 -3.92 15.98 -3.86
N THR A 187 -5.00 16.65 -4.27
CA THR A 187 -6.25 16.68 -3.50
C THR A 187 -7.15 15.51 -3.90
N GLN A 188 -7.63 14.76 -2.93
CA GLN A 188 -8.51 13.62 -3.18
C GLN A 188 -9.90 13.91 -2.62
N ARG A 189 -10.92 13.77 -3.47
CA ARG A 189 -12.31 13.79 -3.01
C ARG A 189 -12.87 12.38 -3.13
N VAL A 190 -13.42 11.91 -2.03
CA VAL A 190 -14.03 10.58 -1.99
C VAL A 190 -15.54 10.74 -2.13
N PHE A 191 -16.10 10.16 -3.19
CA PHE A 191 -17.54 10.16 -3.43
C PHE A 191 -18.24 9.16 -2.50
N ALA A 192 -19.49 9.45 -2.12
CA ALA A 192 -20.35 8.58 -1.29
C ALA A 192 -19.70 8.09 0.02
N PHE A 193 -19.07 9.00 0.76
CA PHE A 193 -18.43 8.68 2.04
C PHE A 193 -19.33 7.95 3.06
N PRO A 194 -20.65 8.25 3.19
CA PRO A 194 -21.53 7.47 4.07
C PRO A 194 -21.58 5.97 3.75
N GLU A 195 -21.45 5.58 2.47
CA GLU A 195 -21.39 4.17 2.08
C GLU A 195 -20.08 3.51 2.52
N ILE A 196 -18.99 4.29 2.55
CA ILE A 196 -17.71 3.83 3.05
C ILE A 196 -17.80 3.62 4.57
N GLN A 197 -18.32 4.60 5.31
CA GLN A 197 -18.58 4.48 6.75
C GLN A 197 -19.45 3.24 7.05
N PHE A 198 -20.51 3.02 6.28
CA PHE A 198 -21.36 1.84 6.39
C PHE A 198 -20.59 0.52 6.33
N VAL A 199 -19.61 0.41 5.44
CA VAL A 199 -18.83 -0.82 5.27
C VAL A 199 -17.76 -0.97 6.35
N VAL A 200 -17.01 0.10 6.66
CA VAL A 200 -15.86 0.01 7.59
C VAL A 200 -16.29 -0.14 9.05
N TYR A 201 -17.46 0.36 9.42
CA TYR A 201 -18.02 0.24 10.78
C TYR A 201 -18.97 -0.96 10.97
N LYS A 202 -19.08 -1.85 9.98
CA LYS A 202 -19.78 -3.13 10.17
C LYS A 202 -19.13 -3.91 11.31
N HIS A 203 -19.98 -4.63 12.05
CA HIS A 203 -19.51 -5.46 13.14
C HIS A 203 -18.54 -6.53 12.64
N HIS A 204 -17.46 -6.82 13.39
CA HIS A 204 -16.42 -7.78 13.01
C HIS A 204 -16.97 -9.17 12.70
N THR A 205 -17.99 -9.64 13.43
CA THR A 205 -18.67 -10.93 13.14
C THR A 205 -19.67 -10.88 11.98
N SER A 206 -20.15 -9.68 11.61
CA SER A 206 -21.13 -9.53 10.52
C SER A 206 -20.49 -9.39 9.14
N ARG A 207 -19.23 -8.93 9.13
CA ARG A 207 -18.42 -8.75 7.93
C ARG A 207 -16.97 -9.02 8.29
N GLU A 208 -16.60 -10.29 8.24
CA GLU A 208 -15.21 -10.72 8.36
C GLU A 208 -14.38 -10.13 7.22
N ILE A 209 -13.13 -9.73 7.52
CA ILE A 209 -12.21 -9.11 6.54
C ILE A 209 -11.25 -10.13 5.92
N PHE A 210 -11.32 -11.37 6.39
CA PHE A 210 -10.69 -12.55 5.81
C PHE A 210 -11.74 -13.64 5.61
N ASP A 211 -11.45 -14.60 4.76
CA ASP A 211 -12.23 -15.82 4.66
C ASP A 211 -11.98 -16.78 5.82
N SER A 212 -12.74 -17.89 5.85
CA SER A 212 -12.73 -18.83 6.97
C SER A 212 -11.39 -19.52 7.24
N ASP A 213 -10.49 -19.57 6.24
CA ASP A 213 -9.14 -20.15 6.41
C ASP A 213 -8.06 -19.10 6.66
N HIS A 214 -8.43 -17.82 6.71
CA HIS A 214 -7.58 -16.66 6.92
C HIS A 214 -6.51 -16.44 5.85
N LYS A 215 -6.68 -16.98 4.64
CA LYS A 215 -5.72 -16.85 3.53
C LYS A 215 -6.17 -15.91 2.43
N LYS A 216 -7.45 -15.56 2.37
CA LYS A 216 -7.97 -14.60 1.39
C LYS A 216 -8.51 -13.36 2.09
N ALA A 217 -7.96 -12.20 1.72
CA ALA A 217 -8.43 -10.92 2.21
C ALA A 217 -9.68 -10.46 1.45
N ASP A 218 -10.64 -9.85 2.16
CA ASP A 218 -11.76 -9.14 1.53
C ASP A 218 -11.25 -7.80 0.95
N LEU A 219 -10.69 -7.86 -0.27
CA LEU A 219 -10.14 -6.69 -0.95
C LEU A 219 -11.19 -5.59 -1.18
N GLN A 220 -12.49 -5.91 -1.23
CA GLN A 220 -13.53 -4.88 -1.30
C GLN A 220 -13.60 -4.10 0.00
N TRP A 221 -13.57 -4.79 1.14
CA TRP A 221 -13.52 -4.12 2.44
C TRP A 221 -12.27 -3.26 2.58
N PHE A 222 -11.10 -3.77 2.18
CA PHE A 222 -9.85 -3.00 2.23
C PHE A 222 -9.84 -1.80 1.28
N LEU A 223 -10.53 -1.87 0.12
CA LEU A 223 -10.77 -0.69 -0.72
C LEU A 223 -11.60 0.38 -0.02
N HIS A 224 -12.65 -0.01 0.71
CA HIS A 224 -13.42 0.93 1.52
C HIS A 224 -12.57 1.52 2.65
N CYS A 225 -11.77 0.70 3.35
CA CYS A 225 -10.84 1.17 4.38
C CYS A 225 -9.81 2.16 3.82
N MET A 226 -9.18 1.84 2.68
CA MET A 226 -8.28 2.74 1.95
C MET A 226 -8.97 4.07 1.59
N ASN A 227 -10.19 4.02 1.07
CA ASN A 227 -10.96 5.22 0.72
C ASN A 227 -11.37 6.03 1.96
N PHE A 228 -11.61 5.36 3.08
CA PHE A 228 -11.86 6.03 4.36
C PHE A 228 -10.65 6.89 4.75
N TRP A 229 -9.46 6.28 4.82
CA TRP A 229 -8.24 7.00 5.19
C TRP A 229 -7.83 8.04 4.17
N ARG A 230 -8.04 7.78 2.88
CA ARG A 230 -7.86 8.79 1.83
C ARG A 230 -8.73 10.01 2.05
N HIS A 231 -9.99 9.82 2.46
CA HIS A 231 -10.88 10.92 2.80
C HIS A 231 -10.36 11.71 4.00
N GLN A 232 -9.98 11.01 5.08
CA GLN A 232 -9.54 11.68 6.32
C GLN A 232 -8.19 12.38 6.18
N MET A 233 -7.27 11.87 5.36
CA MET A 233 -5.88 12.36 5.31
C MET A 233 -5.56 13.22 4.09
N LYS A 234 -6.34 13.18 2.99
CA LYS A 234 -6.05 13.92 1.74
C LYS A 234 -7.19 14.82 1.25
N ASN A 235 -8.23 15.01 2.05
CA ASN A 235 -9.31 15.94 1.76
C ASN A 235 -9.14 17.26 2.54
N ARG A 236 -8.62 18.30 1.87
CA ARG A 236 -8.37 19.63 2.46
C ARG A 236 -9.59 20.36 3.03
N TYR A 237 -10.79 19.88 2.74
CA TYR A 237 -12.04 20.49 3.20
C TYR A 237 -12.56 19.86 4.48
N MET A 238 -11.88 18.84 4.99
CA MET A 238 -12.22 18.19 6.25
C MET A 238 -11.25 18.67 7.32
N ASP A 239 -11.81 19.05 8.47
CA ASP A 239 -11.06 19.43 9.67
C ASP A 239 -10.73 18.16 10.47
N THR A 240 -9.96 17.24 9.85
CA THR A 240 -9.59 15.95 10.44
C THR A 240 -8.07 15.73 10.38
N LEU A 241 -7.58 14.69 9.69
CA LEU A 241 -6.15 14.35 9.69
C LEU A 241 -5.36 15.04 8.58
N TYR A 242 -6.01 15.80 7.69
CA TYR A 242 -5.34 16.44 6.55
C TYR A 242 -4.18 17.35 7.01
N ASP A 243 -4.46 18.32 7.86
CA ASP A 243 -3.45 19.29 8.32
C ASP A 243 -2.36 18.62 9.14
N VAL A 244 -2.71 17.61 9.92
CA VAL A 244 -1.76 16.81 10.71
C VAL A 244 -0.76 16.11 9.79
N ILE A 245 -1.26 15.40 8.77
CA ILE A 245 -0.41 14.63 7.85
C ILE A 245 0.43 15.57 6.98
N GLU A 246 -0.09 16.71 6.56
CA GLU A 246 0.69 17.69 5.79
C GLU A 246 1.78 18.36 6.64
N ALA A 247 1.55 18.55 7.95
CA ALA A 247 2.50 19.14 8.89
C ALA A 247 3.63 18.19 9.34
N LEU A 248 3.48 16.88 9.17
CA LEU A 248 4.55 15.91 9.48
C LEU A 248 5.79 16.14 8.61
N ASP A 249 6.95 15.76 9.13
CA ASP A 249 8.16 15.64 8.32
C ASP A 249 8.03 14.49 7.31
N GLU A 250 8.76 14.55 6.18
CA GLU A 250 8.66 13.54 5.12
C GLU A 250 9.00 12.11 5.60
N GLU A 251 9.86 11.97 6.61
CA GLU A 251 10.24 10.68 7.21
C GLU A 251 9.18 10.10 8.16
N GLU A 252 8.22 10.94 8.56
CA GLU A 252 7.12 10.58 9.46
C GLU A 252 5.79 10.38 8.71
N LYS A 253 5.72 10.79 7.44
CA LYS A 253 4.56 10.58 6.58
C LYS A 253 4.43 9.11 6.15
N PRO A 254 3.21 8.66 5.80
CA PRO A 254 3.05 7.38 5.14
C PRO A 254 3.88 7.32 3.85
N SER A 255 4.69 6.27 3.72
CA SER A 255 5.60 6.10 2.57
C SER A 255 5.33 4.80 1.82
N ALA A 256 5.65 4.78 0.53
CA ALA A 256 5.62 3.56 -0.28
C ALA A 256 6.72 2.55 0.10
N TRP A 257 6.70 1.40 -0.55
CA TRP A 257 7.68 0.34 -0.37
C TRP A 257 9.09 0.80 -0.81
N ARG A 258 10.14 0.28 -0.17
CA ARG A 258 11.53 0.73 -0.39
C ARG A 258 12.47 -0.32 -0.97
N GLY A 259 11.92 -1.45 -1.38
CA GLY A 259 12.66 -2.54 -1.99
C GLY A 259 11.75 -3.48 -2.75
N PRO A 260 12.30 -4.51 -3.42
CA PRO A 260 11.52 -5.45 -4.19
C PRO A 260 10.41 -6.11 -3.35
N ILE A 261 9.21 -6.21 -3.92
CA ILE A 261 8.11 -6.93 -3.29
C ILE A 261 8.38 -8.43 -3.42
N THR A 262 8.40 -9.14 -2.29
CA THR A 262 8.70 -10.57 -2.23
C THR A 262 7.55 -11.35 -1.60
N GLN A 263 7.36 -12.60 -2.04
CA GLN A 263 6.37 -13.49 -1.47
C GLN A 263 6.85 -14.06 -0.14
N GLY A 264 5.93 -14.24 0.81
CA GLY A 264 6.20 -14.81 2.11
C GLY A 264 5.97 -13.79 3.23
N VAL A 265 6.48 -14.12 4.41
CA VAL A 265 6.38 -13.30 5.62
C VAL A 265 7.76 -12.76 5.95
N GLN A 266 7.81 -11.48 6.25
CA GLN A 266 9.05 -10.76 6.58
C GLN A 266 8.78 -9.95 7.84
N PRO A 267 9.75 -9.88 8.78
CA PRO A 267 9.64 -8.94 9.88
C PRO A 267 9.53 -7.53 9.31
N LEU A 268 8.68 -6.70 9.94
CA LEU A 268 8.52 -5.32 9.52
C LEU A 268 9.55 -4.43 10.23
N CYS A 269 9.51 -3.12 9.96
CA CYS A 269 10.30 -2.17 10.75
C CYS A 269 9.76 -2.08 12.18
N ASN A 270 10.58 -1.51 13.08
CA ASN A 270 10.21 -1.40 14.47
C ASN A 270 9.29 -0.22 14.75
N ASN A 271 9.49 0.92 14.07
CA ASN A 271 8.81 2.17 14.39
C ASN A 271 7.60 2.42 13.48
N TRP A 272 6.48 2.78 14.11
CA TRP A 272 5.21 2.99 13.45
C TRP A 272 4.49 4.21 14.01
N ARG A 273 3.88 4.98 13.12
CA ARG A 273 2.79 5.90 13.45
C ARG A 273 1.48 5.28 13.03
N GLY A 274 0.40 5.72 13.65
CA GLY A 274 -0.91 5.19 13.30
C GLY A 274 -2.06 6.06 13.75
N THR A 275 -3.24 5.61 13.37
CA THR A 275 -4.52 6.18 13.80
C THR A 275 -5.60 5.12 13.68
N TYR A 276 -6.72 5.37 14.34
CA TYR A 276 -7.91 4.53 14.30
C TYR A 276 -9.14 5.42 14.39
N SER A 277 -10.27 4.89 13.92
CA SER A 277 -11.54 5.60 13.99
C SER A 277 -12.61 4.73 14.60
N TYR A 278 -13.51 5.33 15.35
CA TYR A 278 -14.68 4.68 15.93
C TYR A 278 -15.88 5.62 15.93
N LEU A 279 -17.06 5.07 16.20
CA LEU A 279 -18.29 5.86 16.31
C LEU A 279 -18.83 5.87 17.75
N THR A 280 -19.75 6.79 18.01
CA THR A 280 -20.57 6.70 19.21
C THR A 280 -21.54 5.51 19.11
N TYR A 281 -22.08 5.06 20.25
CA TYR A 281 -23.06 3.98 20.25
C TYR A 281 -24.29 4.28 19.36
N GLN A 282 -24.77 5.52 19.39
CA GLN A 282 -25.95 5.94 18.60
C GLN A 282 -25.66 5.87 17.10
N ASP A 283 -24.49 6.35 16.68
CA ASP A 283 -24.06 6.35 15.29
C ASP A 283 -23.81 4.92 14.78
N TYR A 284 -23.23 4.03 15.60
CA TYR A 284 -23.13 2.61 15.24
C TYR A 284 -24.50 2.00 14.94
N HIS A 285 -25.52 2.30 15.74
CA HIS A 285 -26.88 1.81 15.50
C HIS A 285 -27.52 2.42 14.25
N ALA A 286 -27.28 3.68 13.96
CA ALA A 286 -27.77 4.33 12.74
C ALA A 286 -27.10 3.71 11.50
N VAL A 287 -25.77 3.74 11.45
CA VAL A 287 -24.97 3.23 10.33
C VAL A 287 -25.28 1.76 10.07
N ARG A 288 -25.27 0.89 11.10
CA ARG A 288 -25.47 -0.56 10.90
C ARG A 288 -26.89 -0.93 10.47
N ARG A 289 -27.89 -0.06 10.70
CA ARG A 289 -29.24 -0.21 10.14
C ARG A 289 -29.35 0.27 8.69
N GLY A 290 -28.27 0.79 8.12
CA GLY A 290 -28.24 1.31 6.76
C GLY A 290 -28.74 2.74 6.65
N ASP A 291 -28.75 3.50 7.75
CA ASP A 291 -28.99 4.94 7.69
C ASP A 291 -27.74 5.65 7.15
N LEU A 292 -27.81 6.01 5.86
CA LEU A 292 -26.77 6.73 5.15
C LEU A 292 -27.03 8.24 5.09
N SER A 293 -28.11 8.72 5.72
CA SER A 293 -28.53 10.11 5.69
C SER A 293 -27.91 10.97 6.79
N GLY A 294 -27.42 10.33 7.85
CA GLY A 294 -26.79 11.00 8.98
C GLY A 294 -25.36 11.45 8.72
N GLU A 295 -25.00 12.61 9.27
CA GLU A 295 -23.61 13.04 9.43
C GLU A 295 -23.01 12.29 10.63
N ASN A 296 -22.42 11.12 10.38
CA ASN A 296 -21.75 10.35 11.43
C ASN A 296 -20.37 10.95 11.69
N TYR A 297 -20.11 11.28 12.94
CA TYR A 297 -18.86 11.89 13.35
C TYR A 297 -17.82 10.82 13.68
N ASP A 298 -16.75 10.77 12.88
CA ASP A 298 -15.64 9.84 13.03
C ASP A 298 -14.77 10.23 14.23
N GLN A 299 -14.92 9.53 15.35
CA GLN A 299 -14.14 9.78 16.57
C GLN A 299 -12.73 9.23 16.43
N GLY A 300 -11.74 9.97 16.95
CA GLY A 300 -10.32 9.57 16.97
C GLY A 300 -9.49 10.22 15.87
N VAL A 301 -10.11 10.57 14.74
CA VAL A 301 -9.48 11.31 13.64
C VAL A 301 -9.65 12.83 13.76
N ASP A 302 -10.69 13.24 14.48
CA ASP A 302 -11.10 14.63 14.69
C ASP A 302 -10.19 15.41 15.63
N MET A 303 -9.58 14.73 16.59
CA MET A 303 -8.66 15.35 17.55
C MET A 303 -7.20 15.36 17.06
N ALA A 304 -6.96 15.15 15.76
CA ALA A 304 -5.62 15.13 15.19
C ALA A 304 -4.68 14.10 15.85
N ARG A 305 -5.22 13.02 16.43
CA ARG A 305 -4.46 12.10 17.26
C ARG A 305 -3.74 11.06 16.41
N LEU A 306 -2.41 11.08 16.49
CA LEU A 306 -1.55 10.02 16.01
C LEU A 306 -1.02 9.22 17.19
N GLN A 307 -1.06 7.90 17.09
CA GLN A 307 -0.40 7.00 18.04
C GLN A 307 1.01 6.66 17.56
N ALA A 308 1.90 6.47 18.53
CA ALA A 308 3.26 5.95 18.32
C ALA A 308 3.30 4.48 18.73
N LEU A 309 3.98 3.65 17.95
CA LEU A 309 4.09 2.22 18.20
C LEU A 309 5.48 1.70 17.84
N GLU A 310 6.06 0.92 18.76
CA GLU A 310 7.26 0.13 18.52
C GLU A 310 6.91 -1.37 18.50
N LEU A 311 7.36 -2.08 17.47
CA LEU A 311 7.18 -3.51 17.26
C LEU A 311 8.53 -4.24 17.23
N ASN A 312 8.62 -5.31 17.99
CA ASN A 312 9.80 -6.15 18.12
C ASN A 312 9.48 -7.58 17.68
N PHE A 313 10.10 -8.02 16.58
CA PHE A 313 9.81 -9.30 15.94
C PHE A 313 10.69 -10.42 16.50
N ALA A 314 10.04 -11.51 16.91
CA ALA A 314 10.69 -12.65 17.53
C ALA A 314 11.15 -13.70 16.50
N LYS A 315 12.29 -14.34 16.76
CA LYS A 315 12.73 -15.52 16.02
C LYS A 315 12.40 -16.77 16.83
N LYS A 316 11.52 -17.64 16.29
CA LYS A 316 10.98 -18.81 17.01
C LYS A 316 10.34 -18.41 18.37
N SER A 317 9.59 -17.32 18.38
CA SER A 317 8.94 -16.75 19.58
C SER A 317 9.91 -16.34 20.69
N ILE A 318 11.18 -16.07 20.37
CA ILE A 318 12.15 -15.45 21.27
C ILE A 318 12.54 -14.09 20.68
N LEU A 319 12.35 -13.02 21.47
CA LEU A 319 12.73 -11.66 21.10
C LEU A 319 14.26 -11.51 21.05
N PRO A 320 14.79 -10.48 20.36
CA PRO A 320 16.22 -10.15 20.40
C PRO A 320 16.77 -9.95 21.82
N SER A 321 15.93 -9.50 22.76
CA SER A 321 16.25 -9.37 24.19
C SER A 321 16.43 -10.72 24.92
N GLY A 322 16.13 -11.84 24.27
CA GLY A 322 16.12 -13.17 24.88
C GLY A 322 14.80 -13.55 25.56
N GLN A 323 13.84 -12.62 25.65
CA GLN A 323 12.53 -12.88 26.22
C GLN A 323 11.73 -13.84 25.33
N LYS A 324 11.23 -14.93 25.91
CA LYS A 324 10.26 -15.82 25.25
C LYS A 324 8.87 -15.18 25.28
N LEU A 325 8.18 -15.22 24.15
CA LEU A 325 6.81 -14.75 24.01
C LEU A 325 5.83 -15.90 24.18
N ASP A 326 4.90 -15.74 25.12
CA ASP A 326 3.75 -16.62 25.28
C ASP A 326 2.56 -16.02 24.54
N TRP A 327 1.70 -16.88 23.97
CA TRP A 327 0.46 -16.46 23.30
C TRP A 327 -0.75 -16.89 24.14
N PRO A 328 -1.49 -15.96 24.79
CA PRO A 328 -2.65 -16.30 25.60
C PRO A 328 -3.77 -16.95 24.78
N ILE A 329 -4.47 -17.93 25.38
CA ILE A 329 -5.57 -18.63 24.70
C ILE A 329 -6.76 -17.71 24.45
N GLU A 330 -6.98 -16.74 25.32
CA GLU A 330 -7.99 -15.70 25.19
C GLU A 330 -7.74 -14.89 23.91
N PHE A 331 -6.48 -14.54 23.64
CA PHE A 331 -6.10 -13.79 22.44
C PHE A 331 -6.36 -14.62 21.18
N GLU A 332 -6.02 -15.92 21.22
CA GLU A 332 -6.31 -16.85 20.13
C GLU A 332 -7.82 -17.02 19.88
N ASN A 333 -8.63 -17.02 20.93
CA ASN A 333 -10.09 -17.14 20.80
C ASN A 333 -10.70 -15.95 20.03
N HIS A 334 -10.09 -14.75 20.12
CA HIS A 334 -10.57 -13.56 19.43
C HIS A 334 -9.97 -13.39 18.03
N LEU A 335 -8.67 -13.67 17.86
CA LEU A 335 -7.95 -13.35 16.63
C LEU A 335 -7.69 -14.56 15.72
N GLN A 336 -7.72 -15.78 16.23
CA GLN A 336 -7.38 -16.99 15.47
C GLN A 336 -6.06 -16.81 14.69
N SER A 337 -5.04 -16.35 15.40
CA SER A 337 -3.77 -15.91 14.83
C SER A 337 -2.90 -17.05 14.36
N ILE A 338 -3.01 -18.20 15.04
CA ILE A 338 -2.20 -19.38 14.75
C ILE A 338 -2.91 -20.21 13.67
N GLU A 339 -2.14 -20.61 12.65
CA GLU A 339 -2.64 -21.48 11.59
C GLU A 339 -3.41 -22.68 12.15
N ASN A 340 -4.43 -23.14 11.41
CA ASN A 340 -5.30 -24.27 11.76
C ASN A 340 -4.59 -25.64 11.76
N ASP A 341 -3.32 -25.71 12.17
CA ASP A 341 -2.68 -26.96 12.54
C ASP A 341 -3.22 -27.41 13.91
N THR A 342 -3.98 -28.51 13.88
CA THR A 342 -4.56 -29.15 15.07
C THR A 342 -3.54 -29.46 16.17
N ARG A 343 -2.23 -29.53 15.87
CA ARG A 343 -1.17 -29.79 16.87
C ARG A 343 -0.74 -28.53 17.62
N ALA A 344 -0.62 -27.39 16.94
CA ALA A 344 -0.31 -26.10 17.56
C ALA A 344 -1.44 -25.66 18.51
N LYS A 345 -2.70 -25.82 18.08
CA LYS A 345 -3.89 -25.55 18.91
C LYS A 345 -4.06 -26.52 20.08
N ARG A 346 -3.47 -27.73 20.02
CA ARG A 346 -3.47 -28.70 21.14
C ARG A 346 -2.49 -28.32 22.25
N GLY A 347 -1.34 -27.72 21.92
CA GLY A 347 -0.37 -27.25 22.92
C GLY A 347 -0.87 -26.09 23.80
N LEU A 348 -1.69 -25.20 23.22
CA LEU A 348 -2.31 -24.08 23.95
C LEU A 348 -3.32 -24.55 25.01
N LYS A 349 -4.00 -25.68 24.79
CA LYS A 349 -5.01 -26.22 25.74
C LYS A 349 -4.39 -26.83 26.99
N THR A 350 -3.08 -27.08 27.00
CA THR A 350 -2.37 -27.74 28.11
C THR A 350 -1.39 -26.80 28.79
N SER A 351 -1.78 -25.55 29.12
CA SER A 351 -1.04 -24.59 29.96
C SER A 351 0.48 -24.49 29.75
N GLY A 352 0.97 -24.88 28.58
CA GLY A 352 2.36 -25.13 28.28
C GLY A 352 2.89 -24.06 27.34
N PRO A 353 4.19 -23.78 27.35
CA PRO A 353 4.77 -22.78 26.45
C PRO A 353 4.47 -23.15 24.99
N TYR A 354 3.97 -22.21 24.21
CA TYR A 354 3.84 -22.39 22.77
C TYR A 354 5.23 -22.65 22.16
N GLU A 355 5.37 -23.76 21.43
CA GLU A 355 6.57 -24.05 20.63
C GLU A 355 6.20 -24.01 19.14
N PRO A 356 6.66 -22.99 18.37
CA PRO A 356 6.43 -22.95 16.93
C PRO A 356 7.12 -24.15 16.27
N GLN A 357 6.40 -24.88 15.41
CA GLN A 357 6.98 -25.98 14.64
C GLN A 357 8.05 -25.47 13.66
N LYS A 358 8.97 -26.37 13.28
CA LYS A 358 10.08 -26.14 12.31
C LYS A 358 9.68 -25.53 10.95
N ASN A 359 8.39 -25.56 10.59
CA ASN A 359 7.88 -25.12 9.29
C ASN A 359 6.82 -24.00 9.37
N CYS A 360 6.54 -23.45 10.56
CA CYS A 360 5.63 -22.31 10.67
C CYS A 360 6.39 -21.07 10.22
N SER A 361 5.97 -20.48 9.11
CA SER A 361 6.56 -19.26 8.59
C SER A 361 6.15 -18.03 9.40
N SER A 362 5.06 -18.10 10.18
CA SER A 362 4.53 -17.00 10.97
C SER A 362 5.53 -16.42 11.98
N ILE A 363 5.47 -15.11 12.17
CA ILE A 363 6.37 -14.35 13.05
C ILE A 363 5.57 -13.82 14.24
N HIS A 364 5.92 -14.27 15.45
CA HIS A 364 5.41 -13.71 16.70
C HIS A 364 6.12 -12.39 16.97
N PHE A 365 5.42 -11.38 17.45
CA PHE A 365 6.01 -10.11 17.87
C PHE A 365 5.36 -9.59 19.14
N ALA A 366 6.10 -8.74 19.84
CA ALA A 366 5.59 -7.93 20.93
C ALA A 366 5.90 -6.46 20.65
N GLY A 367 5.22 -5.55 21.33
CA GLY A 367 5.44 -4.13 21.14
C GLY A 367 4.92 -3.30 22.28
N SER A 368 5.12 -1.99 22.17
CA SER A 368 4.60 -0.99 23.07
C SER A 368 4.18 0.22 22.28
N GLY A 369 3.05 0.82 22.67
CA GLY A 369 2.57 2.04 22.06
C GLY A 369 2.23 3.09 23.10
N GLU A 370 2.11 4.32 22.63
CA GLU A 370 1.68 5.46 23.43
C GLU A 370 0.55 6.19 22.72
N GLU A 371 -0.50 6.47 23.47
CA GLU A 371 -1.60 7.34 23.09
C GLU A 371 -1.86 8.39 24.17
N SER A 372 -2.77 9.33 23.91
CA SER A 372 -3.12 10.40 24.85
C SER A 372 -3.55 9.92 26.24
N ASN A 373 -3.98 8.66 26.36
CA ASN A 373 -4.47 8.07 27.61
C ASN A 373 -3.40 7.23 28.35
N GLY A 374 -2.19 7.12 27.79
CA GLY A 374 -1.05 6.43 28.40
C GLY A 374 -0.37 5.41 27.49
N LYS A 375 0.55 4.66 28.10
CA LYS A 375 1.32 3.60 27.45
C LYS A 375 0.56 2.27 27.48
N TYR A 376 0.66 1.49 26.42
CA TYR A 376 0.06 0.16 26.30
C TYR A 376 1.06 -0.84 25.69
N LYS A 377 0.77 -2.12 25.85
CA LYS A 377 1.56 -3.22 25.30
C LYS A 377 0.81 -3.88 24.15
N ILE A 378 1.57 -4.45 23.23
CA ILE A 378 1.07 -5.23 22.10
C ILE A 378 1.68 -6.62 22.11
N LEU A 379 0.86 -7.62 21.77
CA LEU A 379 1.30 -8.94 21.40
C LEU A 379 0.59 -9.38 20.11
N GLY A 380 1.31 -9.94 19.14
CA GLY A 380 0.69 -10.26 17.86
C GLY A 380 1.45 -11.21 16.95
N TRP A 381 0.82 -11.55 15.83
CA TRP A 381 1.35 -12.45 14.81
C TRP A 381 1.29 -11.84 13.42
N LEU A 382 2.35 -12.07 12.66
CA LEU A 382 2.38 -11.94 11.21
C LEU A 382 2.27 -13.32 10.58
N ASN A 383 1.33 -13.46 9.65
CA ASN A 383 1.11 -14.67 8.87
C ASN A 383 1.27 -14.35 7.38
N PRO A 384 1.96 -15.18 6.59
CA PRO A 384 2.04 -14.96 5.16
C PRO A 384 0.67 -15.16 4.52
N LEU A 385 0.33 -14.32 3.54
CA LEU A 385 -0.82 -14.54 2.67
C LEU A 385 -0.33 -14.97 1.28
N PRO A 386 -1.08 -15.83 0.58
CA PRO A 386 -0.92 -16.00 -0.86
C PRO A 386 -1.06 -14.65 -1.61
N PRO A 387 -0.59 -14.55 -2.86
CA PRO A 387 -0.82 -13.37 -3.67
C PRO A 387 -2.31 -12.99 -3.73
N GLN A 388 -2.62 -11.73 -3.44
CA GLN A 388 -3.99 -11.20 -3.48
C GLN A 388 -4.15 -10.35 -4.75
N GLY A 389 -5.17 -10.64 -5.56
CA GLY A 389 -5.35 -9.96 -6.86
C GLY A 389 -4.15 -10.10 -7.79
N GLY A 390 -3.35 -11.17 -7.67
CA GLY A 390 -2.14 -11.41 -8.46
C GLY A 390 -0.87 -10.72 -7.95
N LEU A 391 -0.93 -9.87 -6.93
CA LEU A 391 0.25 -9.21 -6.35
C LEU A 391 0.79 -10.03 -5.15
N PRO A 392 2.10 -10.32 -5.07
CA PRO A 392 2.70 -11.01 -3.93
C PRO A 392 2.96 -10.06 -2.74
N GLY A 393 3.41 -10.63 -1.62
CA GLY A 393 3.94 -9.87 -0.49
C GLY A 393 2.92 -9.34 0.51
N TRP A 394 1.69 -9.83 0.44
CA TRP A 394 0.67 -9.60 1.45
C TRP A 394 0.96 -10.43 2.71
N GLN A 395 0.70 -9.85 3.88
CA GLN A 395 0.77 -10.55 5.15
C GLN A 395 -0.49 -10.22 5.97
N ARG A 396 -1.04 -11.18 6.69
CA ARG A 396 -2.08 -10.94 7.69
C ARG A 396 -1.39 -10.59 8.99
N ILE A 397 -1.79 -9.47 9.58
CA ILE A 397 -1.36 -9.08 10.92
C ILE A 397 -2.54 -9.19 11.88
N THR A 398 -2.27 -9.75 13.04
CA THR A 398 -3.21 -9.84 14.16
C THR A 398 -2.49 -9.39 15.41
N MET A 399 -3.11 -8.56 16.23
CA MET A 399 -2.48 -8.11 17.46
C MET A 399 -3.51 -7.72 18.53
N MET A 400 -3.13 -7.95 19.78
CA MET A 400 -3.89 -7.54 20.96
C MET A 400 -3.16 -6.41 21.65
N GLN A 401 -3.89 -5.31 21.89
CA GLN A 401 -3.46 -4.22 22.75
C GLN A 401 -3.99 -4.45 24.16
N HIS A 402 -3.12 -4.36 25.15
CA HIS A 402 -3.45 -4.59 26.55
C HIS A 402 -2.59 -3.72 27.47
N THR A 403 -3.06 -3.52 28.71
CA THR A 403 -2.32 -2.78 29.74
C THR A 403 -1.82 -3.71 30.86
N SER A 404 -2.48 -4.85 31.05
CA SER A 404 -2.08 -5.85 32.04
C SER A 404 -0.72 -6.47 31.71
N SER A 405 0.08 -6.71 32.75
CA SER A 405 1.31 -7.51 32.65
C SER A 405 1.09 -8.99 33.03
N ASP A 406 -0.09 -9.35 33.55
CA ASP A 406 -0.47 -10.73 33.86
C ASP A 406 -1.50 -11.22 32.84
N TYR A 407 -1.06 -12.13 31.96
CA TYR A 407 -1.91 -12.75 30.95
C TYR A 407 -2.96 -13.70 31.53
N LYS A 408 -2.81 -14.17 32.78
CA LYS A 408 -3.76 -15.11 33.40
C LYS A 408 -5.10 -14.49 33.77
N ASN A 409 -5.19 -13.15 33.78
CA ASN A 409 -6.40 -12.38 34.05
C ASN A 409 -6.66 -11.33 32.96
N CYS A 410 -6.26 -11.61 31.71
CA CYS A 410 -6.42 -10.67 30.60
C CYS A 410 -7.90 -10.41 30.24
N ASP A 411 -8.81 -11.31 30.61
CA ASP A 411 -10.25 -11.15 30.53
C ASP A 411 -10.80 -10.00 31.39
N LYS A 412 -10.07 -9.62 32.44
CA LYS A 412 -10.41 -8.49 33.32
C LYS A 412 -9.77 -7.17 32.90
N ASP A 413 -8.96 -7.17 31.84
CA ASP A 413 -8.39 -5.94 31.28
C ASP A 413 -9.52 -5.16 30.58
N LYS A 414 -9.89 -4.04 31.20
CA LYS A 414 -10.98 -3.15 30.77
C LYS A 414 -10.67 -2.36 29.49
N GLY A 415 -9.45 -2.50 28.95
CA GLY A 415 -8.98 -1.86 27.73
C GLY A 415 -8.42 -2.85 26.71
N LEU A 416 -8.94 -4.07 26.65
CA LEU A 416 -8.48 -5.09 25.71
C LEU A 416 -9.02 -4.84 24.29
N TRP A 417 -8.13 -4.47 23.37
CA TRP A 417 -8.47 -4.23 21.96
C TRP A 417 -7.82 -5.27 21.05
N ALA A 418 -8.62 -5.81 20.15
CA ALA A 418 -8.18 -6.71 19.10
C ALA A 418 -8.04 -5.95 17.79
N TYR A 419 -6.98 -6.27 17.05
CA TYR A 419 -6.67 -5.70 15.75
C TYR A 419 -6.40 -6.81 14.76
N GLU A 420 -7.00 -6.69 13.57
CA GLU A 420 -6.78 -7.59 12.45
C GLU A 420 -6.69 -6.79 11.15
N GLY A 421 -5.74 -7.13 10.28
CA GLY A 421 -5.59 -6.42 9.02
C GLY A 421 -4.59 -7.06 8.07
N VAL A 422 -4.35 -6.35 6.96
CA VAL A 422 -3.30 -6.70 6.00
C VAL A 422 -2.13 -5.74 6.11
N VAL A 423 -0.93 -6.30 6.10
CA VAL A 423 0.28 -5.59 5.71
C VAL A 423 0.26 -5.48 4.20
N VAL A 424 0.22 -4.24 3.69
CA VAL A 424 0.23 -3.97 2.25
C VAL A 424 1.63 -4.33 1.70
N PRO A 425 1.72 -4.91 0.48
CA PRO A 425 2.97 -5.27 -0.16
C PRO A 425 4.07 -4.21 -0.02
N GLY A 426 5.24 -4.69 0.43
CA GLY A 426 6.41 -3.87 0.76
C GLY A 426 6.52 -3.44 2.22
N GLY A 427 5.53 -3.77 3.07
CA GLY A 427 5.71 -3.80 4.52
C GLY A 427 5.69 -2.45 5.23
N ARG A 428 5.26 -1.38 4.56
CA ARG A 428 5.30 0.00 5.10
C ARG A 428 3.94 0.58 5.49
N MET A 429 2.87 -0.16 5.25
CA MET A 429 1.51 0.24 5.58
C MET A 429 0.69 -0.96 6.02
N ILE A 430 -0.12 -0.76 7.05
CA ILE A 430 -1.09 -1.73 7.56
C ILE A 430 -2.46 -1.08 7.51
N LEU A 431 -3.42 -1.78 6.92
CA LEU A 431 -4.83 -1.41 6.93
C LEU A 431 -5.61 -2.52 7.61
N GLY A 432 -6.56 -2.18 8.47
CA GLY A 432 -7.30 -3.20 9.20
C GLY A 432 -8.46 -2.65 10.00
N ARG A 433 -9.01 -3.53 10.84
CA ARG A 433 -10.11 -3.26 11.76
C ARG A 433 -9.65 -3.50 13.19
N ALA A 434 -10.01 -2.58 14.07
CA ALA A 434 -9.88 -2.71 15.51
C ALA A 434 -11.26 -2.96 16.13
N TRP A 435 -11.33 -3.70 17.23
CA TRP A 435 -12.54 -3.81 18.03
C TRP A 435 -12.24 -4.03 19.51
N LEU A 436 -13.12 -3.50 20.36
CA LEU A 436 -13.07 -3.70 21.80
C LEU A 436 -13.55 -5.11 22.13
N VAL A 437 -12.76 -5.87 22.90
CA VAL A 437 -13.08 -7.24 23.28
C VAL A 437 -13.95 -7.28 24.55
N ASN A 438 -13.61 -6.49 25.57
CA ASN A 438 -14.32 -6.42 26.84
C ASN A 438 -14.63 -4.96 27.20
N ASP A 439 -15.88 -4.64 27.55
CA ASP A 439 -16.29 -3.32 28.07
C ASP A 439 -16.58 -3.39 29.59
N GLU A 440 -16.37 -2.29 30.29
CA GLU A 440 -16.45 -2.15 31.76
C GLU A 440 -17.82 -2.56 32.36
N ASN A 441 -18.87 -2.62 31.54
CA ASN A 441 -20.24 -2.85 31.99
C ASN A 441 -20.88 -4.15 31.46
N GLY A 442 -20.12 -5.02 30.76
CA GLY A 442 -20.68 -6.23 30.12
C GLY A 442 -21.74 -5.94 29.04
N LYS A 443 -21.95 -4.66 28.70
CA LYS A 443 -22.72 -4.23 27.55
C LYS A 443 -21.75 -4.23 26.38
N ASN A 444 -21.89 -5.19 25.47
CA ASN A 444 -21.22 -5.15 24.18
C ASN A 444 -21.59 -3.83 23.48
N MET A 445 -20.73 -2.82 23.62
CA MET A 445 -20.84 -1.58 22.86
C MET A 445 -20.41 -1.79 21.40
N ASP A 446 -20.00 -3.01 21.02
CA ASP A 446 -19.61 -3.41 19.68
C ASP A 446 -18.69 -2.37 19.00
N LYS A 447 -17.82 -1.73 19.79
CA LYS A 447 -16.94 -0.66 19.29
C LYS A 447 -15.97 -1.31 18.32
N SER A 448 -16.09 -0.95 17.06
CA SER A 448 -15.23 -1.49 16.01
C SER A 448 -15.13 -0.50 14.87
N GLY A 449 -13.93 -0.30 14.34
CA GLY A 449 -13.73 0.59 13.22
C GLY A 449 -12.40 0.38 12.54
N PRO A 450 -12.13 1.15 11.48
CA PRO A 450 -10.89 1.01 10.73
C PRO A 450 -9.71 1.51 11.55
N PHE A 451 -8.53 0.95 11.28
CA PHE A 451 -7.25 1.52 11.67
C PHE A 451 -6.30 1.55 10.49
N MET A 452 -5.29 2.42 10.59
CA MET A 452 -4.17 2.49 9.67
C MET A 452 -2.88 2.71 10.47
N LEU A 453 -1.87 1.91 10.18
CA LEU A 453 -0.51 2.12 10.67
C LEU A 453 0.42 2.31 9.47
N TRP A 454 1.44 3.15 9.61
CA TRP A 454 2.50 3.27 8.63
C TRP A 454 3.86 3.34 9.31
N ALA A 455 4.82 2.77 8.61
CA ALA A 455 6.18 2.62 9.06
C ALA A 455 6.92 3.96 8.96
N VAL A 456 7.60 4.35 10.04
CA VAL A 456 8.47 5.54 10.09
C VAL A 456 9.92 5.13 10.36
N ASP A 457 10.86 5.96 9.96
CA ASP A 457 12.29 5.58 10.06
C ASP A 457 12.92 6.00 11.38
N LYS A 458 12.47 7.13 11.94
CA LYS A 458 12.93 7.62 13.23
C LYS A 458 12.30 6.81 14.37
N PRO A 459 13.03 6.61 15.49
CA PRO A 459 12.43 6.18 16.75
C PRO A 459 11.23 7.07 17.09
N VAL A 460 10.13 6.44 17.49
CA VAL A 460 8.89 7.16 17.86
C VAL A 460 8.83 7.50 19.35
N PHE A 461 9.76 6.95 20.13
CA PHE A 461 9.97 7.27 21.53
C PHE A 461 11.36 7.91 21.64
N ASP A 462 11.44 9.02 22.36
CA ASP A 462 12.73 9.58 22.73
C ASP A 462 13.42 8.63 23.71
N ASP A 463 14.72 8.40 23.53
CA ASP A 463 15.54 7.78 24.57
C ASP A 463 15.53 8.79 25.75
N GLU A 464 14.83 8.46 26.84
CA GLU A 464 14.91 9.22 28.09
C GLU A 464 16.40 9.24 28.53
N GLU A 465 17.10 10.36 28.33
CA GLU A 465 18.48 10.60 28.82
C GLU A 465 18.56 10.61 30.36
#